data_AF-A0A0Q4GYG3-F1
#
_entry.id   AF-A0A0Q4GYG3-F1
#
_cell.length_a   1.000
_cell.length_b   1.000
_cell.length_c   1.000
_cell.angle_alpha   90.00
_cell.angle_beta   90.00
_cell.angle_gamma   90.00
#
_symmetry.space_group_name_H-M   'P 1'
#
loop_
_entity.id
_entity.type
_entity.pdbx_description
1 polymer ?
#
loop_
_entity_poly.entity_id
_entity_poly.type
_entity_poly.pdbx_seq_one_letter_code
_entity_poly.pdbx_strand_id
1 'polypeptide(L)'
;MTEEQKTEAIKLVKQGLETIQAREYREIAEIPTEGKQNFEVKYSFVNEGVEGIFNITGDGTEGGDAITLVSEFTDDPLNSISDLTKEQVNFDLRSAQEFVNKNLNMA
;
A
#
# COMPACT_ATOMS: atom_id res chain seq x y z
N MET A 1 8.49 -6.53 -13.39
CA MET A 1 9.18 -5.56 -12.51
C MET A 1 10.56 -6.09 -12.15
N THR A 2 11.61 -5.24 -12.14
CA THR A 2 12.94 -5.56 -11.61
C THR A 2 13.01 -5.27 -10.10
N GLU A 3 14.06 -5.74 -9.40
CA GLU A 3 14.26 -5.40 -7.98
C GLU A 3 14.42 -3.89 -7.73
N GLU A 4 15.02 -3.17 -8.68
CA GLU A 4 15.14 -1.70 -8.62
C GLU A 4 13.76 -1.04 -8.74
N GLN A 5 12.93 -1.49 -9.69
CA GLN A 5 11.57 -1.00 -9.85
C GLN A 5 10.70 -1.34 -8.64
N LYS A 6 10.89 -2.52 -8.03
CA LYS A 6 10.22 -2.91 -6.78
C LYS A 6 10.58 -1.97 -5.64
N THR A 7 11.87 -1.70 -5.46
CA THR A 7 12.37 -0.78 -4.42
C THR A 7 11.81 0.64 -4.61
N GLU A 8 11.81 1.15 -5.85
CA GLU A 8 11.27 2.48 -6.13
C GLU A 8 9.74 2.51 -5.99
N ALA A 9 9.03 1.45 -6.38
CA ALA A 9 7.58 1.34 -6.18
C ALA A 9 7.20 1.43 -4.70
N ILE A 10 7.88 0.68 -3.82
CA ILE A 10 7.65 0.71 -2.37
C ILE A 10 7.86 2.13 -1.81
N LYS A 11 8.93 2.79 -2.23
CA LYS A 11 9.22 4.17 -1.83
C LYS A 11 8.16 5.16 -2.33
N LEU A 12 7.65 5.00 -3.54
CA LEU A 12 6.57 5.84 -4.07
C LEU A 12 5.23 5.58 -3.36
N VAL A 13 4.93 4.34 -3.00
CA VAL A 13 3.75 4.00 -2.16
C VAL A 13 3.85 4.73 -0.82
N LYS A 14 5.03 4.67 -0.18
CA LYS A 14 5.29 5.36 1.07
C LYS A 14 5.04 6.87 0.96
N GLN A 15 5.60 7.51 -0.08
CA GLN A 15 5.36 8.94 -0.32
C GLN A 15 3.87 9.24 -0.59
N GLY A 16 3.18 8.40 -1.35
CA GLY A 16 1.76 8.56 -1.65
C GLY A 16 0.88 8.47 -0.41
N LEU A 17 1.17 7.55 0.51
CA LEU A 17 0.39 7.36 1.73
C LEU A 17 0.77 8.34 2.84
N GLU A 18 2.06 8.53 3.13
CA GLU A 18 2.52 9.35 4.27
C GLU A 18 2.27 10.85 4.06
N THR A 19 1.92 11.28 2.85
CA THR A 19 1.44 12.66 2.59
C THR A 19 -0.02 12.88 3.00
N ILE A 20 -0.78 11.81 3.26
CA ILE A 20 -2.18 11.86 3.70
C ILE A 20 -2.20 12.06 5.23
N GLN A 21 -2.20 13.32 5.64
CA GLN A 21 -2.16 13.72 7.05
C GLN A 21 -3.34 13.20 7.87
N ALA A 22 -4.47 12.89 7.23
CA ALA A 22 -5.68 12.45 7.90
C ALA A 22 -5.57 11.05 8.51
N ARG A 23 -4.57 10.24 8.12
CA ARG A 23 -4.48 8.82 8.49
C ARG A 23 -3.18 8.38 9.16
N GLU A 24 -2.21 9.28 9.30
CA GLU A 24 -0.92 9.01 9.97
C GLU A 24 -0.31 7.65 9.57
N TYR A 25 -0.31 7.33 8.27
CA TYR A 25 0.21 6.05 7.78
C TYR A 25 1.66 5.86 8.23
N ARG A 26 1.99 4.64 8.68
CA ARG A 26 3.36 4.26 9.03
C ARG A 26 3.67 2.86 8.53
N GLU A 27 4.77 2.75 7.82
CA GLU A 27 5.33 1.46 7.43
C GLU A 27 5.79 0.69 8.68
N ILE A 28 5.41 -0.58 8.77
CA ILE A 28 5.82 -1.49 9.84
C ILE A 28 6.96 -2.40 9.35
N ALA A 29 6.75 -3.05 8.20
CA ALA A 29 7.71 -4.00 7.63
C ALA A 29 7.42 -4.29 6.15
N GLU A 30 8.47 -4.43 5.35
CA GLU A 30 8.39 -5.15 4.07
C GLU A 30 8.31 -6.66 4.32
N ILE A 31 7.39 -7.33 3.65
CA ILE A 31 7.18 -8.78 3.75
C ILE A 31 7.85 -9.45 2.53
N PRO A 32 8.79 -10.39 2.74
CA PRO A 32 9.42 -11.10 1.63
C PRO A 32 8.40 -11.86 0.79
N THR A 33 8.39 -11.59 -0.52
CA THR A 33 7.55 -12.27 -1.51
C THR A 33 8.39 -13.27 -2.31
N GLU A 34 7.83 -14.44 -2.63
CA GLU A 34 8.53 -15.48 -3.42
C GLU A 34 8.56 -15.19 -4.93
N GLY A 35 7.93 -14.10 -5.38
CA GLY A 35 7.85 -13.68 -6.78
C GLY A 35 8.66 -12.42 -7.09
N LYS A 36 9.24 -12.37 -8.30
CA LYS A 36 10.06 -11.23 -8.77
C LYS A 36 9.25 -9.99 -9.16
N GLN A 37 7.92 -10.08 -9.20
CA GLN A 37 7.05 -9.06 -9.80
C GLN A 37 6.07 -8.43 -8.80
N ASN A 38 6.12 -8.85 -7.54
CA ASN A 38 5.22 -8.39 -6.50
C ASN A 38 6.00 -7.97 -5.25
N PHE A 39 5.41 -7.02 -4.52
CA PHE A 39 5.86 -6.63 -3.19
C PHE A 39 4.70 -6.67 -2.22
N GLU A 40 5.03 -6.86 -0.95
CA GLU A 40 4.07 -6.76 0.13
C GLU A 40 4.69 -5.91 1.24
N VAL A 41 3.92 -4.95 1.75
CA VAL A 41 4.36 -4.08 2.84
C VAL A 41 3.23 -3.95 3.86
N LYS A 42 3.57 -4.15 5.13
CA LYS A 42 2.67 -3.99 6.26
C LYS A 42 2.69 -2.54 6.74
N TYR A 43 1.51 -1.97 6.94
CA TYR A 43 1.30 -0.60 7.40
C TYR A 43 0.38 -0.56 8.62
N SER A 44 0.58 0.45 9.47
CA SER A 44 -0.45 0.95 10.37
C SER A 44 -1.04 2.27 9.87
N PHE A 45 -2.23 2.58 10.38
CA PHE A 45 -2.89 3.87 10.22
C PHE A 45 -3.63 4.26 11.51
N VAL A 46 -3.93 5.54 11.65
CA VAL A 46 -4.81 6.11 12.67
C VAL A 46 -5.94 6.87 12.00
N ASN A 47 -7.18 6.42 12.17
CA ASN A 47 -8.36 7.11 11.64
C ASN A 47 -9.28 7.54 12.78
N GLU A 48 -9.39 8.84 13.03
CA GLU A 48 -10.32 9.38 14.06
C GLU A 48 -10.12 8.72 15.44
N GLY A 49 -8.88 8.36 15.78
CA GLY A 49 -8.52 7.68 17.03
C GLY A 49 -8.61 6.15 16.99
N VAL A 50 -9.01 5.56 15.86
CA VAL A 50 -8.96 4.11 15.62
C VAL A 50 -7.63 3.75 14.98
N GLU A 51 -6.84 2.92 15.65
CA GLU A 51 -5.62 2.35 15.08
C GLU A 51 -5.94 1.05 14.33
N GLY A 52 -5.30 0.84 13.19
CA GLY A 52 -5.46 -0.38 12.41
C GLY A 52 -4.18 -0.80 11.70
N ILE A 53 -4.11 -2.07 11.32
CA ILE A 53 -3.01 -2.67 10.57
C ILE A 53 -3.56 -3.33 9.31
N PHE A 54 -2.85 -3.13 8.20
CA PHE A 54 -3.17 -3.75 6.93
C PHE A 54 -1.89 -4.03 6.12
N ASN A 55 -1.97 -5.02 5.26
CA ASN A 55 -0.95 -5.31 4.27
C ASN A 55 -1.33 -4.63 2.95
N ILE A 56 -0.35 -4.12 2.23
CA ILE A 56 -0.48 -3.65 0.86
C ILE A 56 0.30 -4.61 -0.04
N THR A 57 -0.38 -5.21 -1.00
CA THR A 57 0.23 -5.99 -2.06
C THR A 57 0.25 -5.17 -3.34
N GLY A 58 1.45 -4.96 -3.88
CA GLY A 58 1.63 -4.38 -5.20
C GLY A 58 1.97 -5.45 -6.23
N ASP A 59 1.23 -5.47 -7.33
CA ASP A 59 1.47 -6.36 -8.47
C ASP A 59 1.71 -5.53 -9.74
N GLY A 60 2.90 -5.68 -10.32
CA GLY A 60 3.25 -5.08 -11.61
C GLY A 60 3.46 -6.19 -12.64
N THR A 61 2.52 -6.34 -13.57
CA THR A 61 2.59 -7.39 -14.59
C THR A 61 3.83 -7.22 -15.47
N GLU A 62 4.44 -8.34 -15.89
CA GLU A 62 5.55 -8.34 -16.84
C GLU A 62 5.12 -7.70 -18.16
N GLY A 63 5.68 -6.53 -18.50
CA GLY A 63 5.28 -5.76 -19.68
C GLY A 63 4.01 -4.93 -19.49
N GLY A 64 3.49 -4.81 -18.27
CA GLY A 64 2.42 -3.88 -17.92
C GLY A 64 2.96 -2.48 -17.61
N ASP A 65 2.23 -1.46 -18.06
CA ASP A 65 2.58 -0.05 -17.84
C ASP A 65 2.18 0.47 -16.45
N ALA A 66 1.62 -0.38 -15.58
CA ALA A 66 1.03 0.04 -14.31
C ALA A 66 1.11 -1.04 -13.23
N ILE A 67 1.17 -0.58 -11.98
CA ILE A 67 1.05 -1.35 -10.75
C ILE A 67 -0.39 -1.27 -10.24
N THR A 68 -0.89 -2.40 -9.74
CA THR A 68 -2.13 -2.48 -8.95
C THR A 68 -1.77 -2.66 -7.48
N LEU A 69 -2.37 -1.86 -6.60
CA LEU A 69 -2.25 -1.97 -5.15
C LEU A 69 -3.54 -2.52 -4.56
N VAL A 70 -3.42 -3.51 -3.69
CA VAL A 70 -4.54 -4.13 -2.98
C VAL A 70 -4.24 -4.12 -1.49
N SER A 71 -5.23 -3.75 -0.66
CA SER A 71 -5.13 -3.83 0.79
C SER A 71 -5.74 -5.11 1.33
N GLU A 72 -5.11 -5.70 2.34
CA GLU A 72 -5.69 -6.75 3.17
C GLU A 72 -5.64 -6.32 4.65
N PHE A 73 -6.80 -6.17 5.27
CA PHE A 73 -6.90 -5.74 6.66
C PHE A 73 -6.70 -6.94 7.59
N THR A 74 -5.89 -6.75 8.64
CA THR A 74 -5.81 -7.75 9.71
C THR A 74 -7.03 -7.58 10.60
N ASP A 75 -8.02 -8.47 10.47
CA ASP A 75 -9.18 -8.46 11.36
C ASP A 75 -8.77 -9.02 12.74
N ASP A 76 -8.56 -8.12 13.70
CA ASP A 76 -8.48 -8.48 15.12
C ASP A 76 -9.92 -8.70 15.63
N PRO A 77 -10.27 -9.90 16.13
CA PRO A 77 -11.60 -10.17 16.67
C PRO A 77 -12.01 -9.27 17.85
N LEU A 78 -11.06 -8.59 18.49
CA LEU A 78 -11.31 -7.63 19.57
C LEU A 78 -11.43 -6.18 19.07
N ASN A 79 -10.88 -5.86 17.90
CA ASN A 79 -10.81 -4.51 17.35
C ASN A 79 -11.08 -4.54 15.83
N SER A 80 -12.32 -4.90 15.47
CA SER A 80 -12.72 -4.92 14.07
C SER A 80 -12.74 -3.50 13.49
N ILE A 81 -12.01 -3.30 12.39
CA ILE A 81 -11.99 -2.05 11.65
C ILE A 81 -13.32 -1.91 10.91
N SER A 82 -14.00 -0.78 11.09
CA SER A 82 -15.30 -0.54 10.44
C SER A 82 -15.17 -0.50 8.91
N ASP A 83 -16.24 -0.91 8.21
CA ASP A 83 -16.27 -0.89 6.74
C ASP A 83 -16.00 0.50 6.17
N LEU A 84 -16.52 1.55 6.82
CA LEU A 84 -16.25 2.94 6.44
C LEU A 84 -14.76 3.29 6.53
N THR A 85 -14.08 2.83 7.58
CA THR A 85 -12.63 3.05 7.71
C THR A 85 -11.87 2.29 6.64
N LYS A 86 -12.26 1.04 6.35
CA LYS A 86 -11.68 0.24 5.26
C LYS A 86 -11.86 0.94 3.92
N GLU A 87 -13.04 1.50 3.63
CA GLU A 87 -13.30 2.26 2.41
C GLU A 87 -12.44 3.52 2.28
N GLN A 88 -12.23 4.26 3.37
CA GLN A 88 -11.36 5.43 3.39
C GLN A 88 -9.90 5.05 3.11
N VAL A 89 -9.39 4.01 3.78
CA VAL A 89 -8.04 3.50 3.53
C VAL A 89 -7.89 3.01 2.07
N ASN A 90 -8.93 2.39 1.52
CA ASN A 90 -8.94 1.99 0.10
C ASN A 90 -8.93 3.19 -0.86
N PHE A 91 -9.60 4.28 -0.52
CA PHE A 91 -9.57 5.51 -1.31
C PHE A 91 -8.17 6.14 -1.31
N ASP A 92 -7.53 6.18 -0.15
CA ASP A 92 -6.16 6.66 0.03
C ASP A 92 -5.17 5.77 -0.75
N LEU A 93 -5.34 4.45 -0.69
CA LEU A 93 -4.51 3.51 -1.45
C LEU A 93 -4.66 3.67 -2.97
N ARG A 94 -5.86 3.93 -3.48
CA ARG A 94 -6.07 4.25 -4.90
C ARG A 94 -5.33 5.51 -5.32
N SER A 95 -5.37 6.55 -4.48
CA SER A 95 -4.63 7.79 -4.73
C SER A 95 -3.12 7.55 -4.76
N ALA A 96 -2.60 6.72 -3.83
CA ALA A 96 -1.21 6.30 -3.82
C ALA A 96 -0.84 5.48 -5.06
N GLN A 97 -1.72 4.58 -5.53
CA GLN A 97 -1.52 3.81 -6.75
C GLN A 97 -1.39 4.72 -7.98
N GLU A 98 -2.28 5.71 -8.12
CA GLU A 98 -2.22 6.69 -9.21
C GLU A 98 -0.90 7.47 -9.18
N PHE A 99 -0.46 7.86 -7.98
CA PHE A 99 0.83 8.52 -7.79
C PHE A 99 2.01 7.62 -8.20
N VAL A 100 2.02 6.36 -7.77
CA VAL A 100 3.06 5.38 -8.16
C VAL A 100 3.10 5.24 -9.68
N ASN A 101 1.96 4.97 -10.32
CA ASN A 101 1.90 4.74 -11.78
C ASN A 101 2.31 5.96 -12.61
N LYS A 102 2.14 7.17 -12.06
CA LYS A 102 2.58 8.40 -12.71
C LYS A 102 4.10 8.62 -12.63
N ASN A 103 4.75 8.12 -11.57
CA ASN A 103 6.14 8.46 -11.25
C ASN A 103 7.10 7.27 -11.43
N LEU A 104 6.61 6.04 -11.42
CA LEU A 104 7.41 4.85 -11.62
C LEU A 104 7.66 4.65 -13.11
N ASN A 105 8.94 4.61 -13.49
CA ASN A 105 9.30 4.22 -14.85
C ASN A 105 9.30 2.69 -15.00
N MET A 106 8.26 2.17 -15.65
CA MET A 106 8.09 0.74 -15.92
C MET A 106 8.74 0.28 -17.25
N ALA A 107 9.15 1.24 -18.10
CA ALA A 107 9.77 1.02 -19.42
C ALA A 107 11.27 0.76 -19.36
#